data_AF-A0A9E4EV41-F1
#
_entry.id   AF-A0A9E4EV41-F1
#
_cell.length_a   1.000
_cell.length_b   1.000
_cell.length_c   1.000
_cell.angle_alpha   90.00
_cell.angle_beta   90.00
_cell.angle_gamma   90.00
#
_symmetry.space_group_name_H-M   'P 1'
#
loop_
_entity.id
_entity.type
_entity.pdbx_description
1 polymer ?
#
loop_
_entity_poly.entity_id
_entity_poly.type
_entity_poly.pdbx_seq_one_letter_code
_entity_poly.pdbx_strand_id
1 'polypeptide(L)'
;MTLSRKVEKVLDMSLTSIEFASIMEDRSKRIEGNITWVEDEDHSPAWVFRANIESTAGWPLFVQGRYNPLARTLTYVLILKTAGRIYGLDLGKDHHNPQCNQIGEKHKHTWSEQHRDKEAYEPGDITAQVSDPVEVWQQFCKEAGIEHDGKLRKPPPMQMEMFDEY
;
A
#
# COMPACT_ATOMS: atom_id res chain seq x y z
N MET A 1 37.79 -19.44 -35.28
CA MET A 1 37.75 -18.48 -34.15
C MET A 1 36.30 -18.25 -33.80
N THR A 2 35.78 -18.93 -32.78
CA THR A 2 34.38 -18.82 -32.37
C THR A 2 34.35 -18.07 -31.05
N LEU A 3 33.88 -16.83 -31.07
CA LEU A 3 33.71 -16.01 -29.87
C LEU A 3 32.48 -16.51 -29.10
N SER A 4 32.74 -17.22 -28.01
CA SER A 4 31.73 -17.59 -27.02
C SER A 4 31.28 -16.33 -26.28
N ARG A 5 30.02 -15.90 -26.49
CA ARG A 5 29.37 -14.85 -25.70
C ARG A 5 29.12 -15.41 -24.31
N LYS A 6 29.88 -14.93 -23.32
CA LYS A 6 29.49 -15.07 -21.91
C LYS A 6 28.19 -14.29 -21.72
N VAL A 7 27.11 -15.00 -21.38
CA VAL A 7 25.89 -14.39 -20.88
C VAL A 7 26.22 -13.90 -19.48
N GLU A 8 26.39 -12.59 -19.32
CA GLU A 8 26.42 -11.98 -17.99
C GLU A 8 25.04 -12.19 -17.37
N LYS A 9 25.02 -12.92 -16.26
CA LYS A 9 23.86 -13.02 -15.37
C LYS A 9 23.59 -11.59 -14.90
N VAL A 10 22.50 -10.98 -15.38
CA VAL A 10 21.94 -9.80 -14.72
C VAL A 10 21.65 -10.22 -13.29
N LEU A 11 22.37 -9.65 -12.33
CA LEU A 11 22.10 -9.87 -10.92
C LEU A 11 20.65 -9.45 -10.68
N ASP A 12 19.84 -10.38 -10.20
CA ASP A 12 18.50 -10.09 -9.71
C ASP A 12 18.68 -9.14 -8.52
N MET A 13 18.49 -7.84 -8.76
CA MET A 13 18.50 -6.82 -7.70
C MET A 13 17.15 -6.82 -7.01
N SER A 14 16.74 -7.99 -6.50
CA SER A 14 15.62 -8.10 -5.61
C SER A 14 15.93 -7.30 -4.35
N LEU A 15 14.97 -6.49 -3.88
CA LEU A 15 15.00 -5.92 -2.53
C LEU A 15 15.43 -7.01 -1.54
N THR A 16 16.22 -6.69 -0.54
CA THR A 16 16.60 -7.62 0.54
C THR A 16 15.85 -7.30 1.82
N SER A 17 15.82 -8.23 2.77
CA SER A 17 15.16 -7.97 4.07
C SER A 17 15.84 -6.84 4.85
N ILE A 18 17.16 -6.67 4.66
CA ILE A 18 17.95 -5.59 5.28
C ILE A 18 17.58 -4.23 4.67
N GLU A 19 17.47 -4.16 3.34
CA GLU A 19 17.03 -2.93 2.67
C GLU A 19 15.58 -2.60 3.02
N PHE A 20 14.69 -3.59 3.06
CA PHE A 20 13.32 -3.40 3.51
C PHE A 20 13.26 -2.84 4.94
N ALA A 21 13.99 -3.43 5.88
CA ALA A 21 14.08 -2.92 7.25
C ALA A 21 14.60 -1.46 7.27
N SER A 22 15.64 -1.17 6.47
CA SER A 22 16.18 0.20 6.34
C SER A 22 15.15 1.20 5.80
N ILE A 23 14.31 0.79 4.84
CA ILE A 23 13.20 1.61 4.33
C ILE A 23 12.16 1.86 5.43
N MET A 24 11.80 0.85 6.21
CA MET A 24 10.78 0.98 7.27
C MET A 24 11.28 1.82 8.47
N GLU A 25 12.58 1.76 8.76
CA GLU A 25 13.22 2.55 9.81
C GLU A 25 13.47 4.02 9.42
N ASP A 26 13.55 4.32 8.12
CA ASP A 26 13.74 5.69 7.62
C ASP A 26 12.60 6.62 8.05
N ARG A 27 12.83 7.49 9.04
CA ARG A 27 11.86 8.49 9.51
C ARG A 27 11.88 9.79 8.71
N SER A 28 12.67 9.89 7.64
CA SER A 28 12.69 11.05 6.75
C SER A 28 11.61 10.99 5.67
N LYS A 29 10.88 9.88 5.55
CA LYS A 29 9.82 9.70 4.55
C LYS A 29 8.74 10.75 4.76
N ARG A 30 8.50 11.59 3.75
CA ARG A 30 7.54 12.70 3.82
C ARG A 30 6.67 12.77 2.57
N ILE A 31 5.40 13.10 2.76
CA ILE A 31 4.47 13.45 1.68
C ILE A 31 4.09 14.92 1.86
N GLU A 32 4.27 15.72 0.82
CA GLU A 32 3.88 17.13 0.80
C GLU A 32 2.45 17.32 0.28
N GLY A 33 1.70 18.19 0.94
CA GLY A 33 0.43 18.71 0.44
C GLY A 33 -0.76 17.79 0.69
N ASN A 34 -1.93 18.23 0.23
CA ASN A 34 -3.16 17.47 0.42
C ASN A 34 -3.26 16.31 -0.57
N ILE A 35 -3.76 15.17 -0.09
CA ILE A 35 -4.14 14.03 -0.94
C ILE A 35 -5.65 14.05 -1.14
N THR A 36 -6.08 13.88 -2.39
CA THR A 36 -7.48 13.76 -2.79
C THR A 36 -7.73 12.44 -3.46
N TRP A 37 -8.87 11.85 -3.14
CA TRP A 37 -9.38 10.67 -3.83
C TRP A 37 -9.91 11.04 -5.22
N VAL A 38 -9.69 10.17 -6.19
CA VAL A 38 -10.23 10.22 -7.55
C VAL A 38 -10.94 8.92 -7.87
N GLU A 39 -11.83 8.92 -8.85
CA GLU A 39 -12.49 7.70 -9.32
C GLU A 39 -11.46 6.70 -9.88
N ASP A 40 -11.69 5.41 -9.66
CA ASP A 40 -10.90 4.35 -10.29
C ASP A 40 -11.11 4.39 -11.82
N GLU A 41 -10.04 4.20 -12.60
CA GLU A 41 -10.06 4.38 -14.06
C GLU A 41 -10.99 3.36 -14.76
N ASP A 42 -11.23 2.23 -14.11
CA ASP A 42 -12.12 1.18 -14.59
C ASP A 42 -13.61 1.45 -14.30
N HIS A 43 -13.93 2.63 -13.75
CA HIS A 43 -15.25 3.01 -13.25
C HIS A 43 -15.84 2.00 -12.25
N SER A 44 -14.98 1.26 -11.54
CA SER A 44 -15.42 0.50 -10.37
C SER A 44 -15.91 1.49 -9.29
N PRO A 45 -16.75 1.05 -8.34
CA PRO A 45 -17.24 1.90 -7.26
C PRO A 45 -16.16 2.19 -6.21
N ALA A 46 -14.90 2.28 -6.62
CA ALA A 46 -13.74 2.53 -5.79
C ALA A 46 -13.17 3.93 -6.04
N TRP A 47 -12.64 4.48 -4.97
CA TRP A 47 -11.85 5.69 -4.95
C TRP A 47 -10.38 5.31 -4.83
N VAL A 48 -9.51 5.97 -5.59
CA VAL A 48 -8.07 5.76 -5.54
C VAL A 48 -7.31 7.06 -5.30
N PHE A 49 -6.09 6.97 -4.79
CA PHE A 49 -5.12 8.06 -4.87
C PHE A 49 -3.71 7.51 -5.05
N ARG A 50 -2.81 8.38 -5.50
CA ARG A 50 -1.36 8.14 -5.49
C ARG A 50 -0.64 9.35 -4.93
N ALA A 51 0.29 9.12 -4.01
CA ALA A 51 1.12 10.17 -3.42
C ALA A 51 2.60 9.77 -3.46
N ASN A 52 3.45 10.64 -3.99
CA ASN A 52 4.91 10.42 -3.97
C ASN A 52 5.44 10.66 -2.55
N ILE A 53 6.47 9.90 -2.17
CA ILE A 53 7.18 10.07 -0.91
C ILE A 53 8.57 10.61 -1.20
N GLU A 54 8.92 11.70 -0.54
CA GLU A 54 10.27 12.21 -0.43
C GLU A 54 11.00 11.48 0.70
N SER A 55 12.29 11.17 0.53
CA SER A 55 13.13 10.53 1.54
C SER A 55 14.55 11.07 1.40
N THR A 56 15.17 11.46 2.51
CA THR A 56 16.57 11.94 2.48
C THR A 56 17.56 10.81 2.22
N ALA A 57 17.18 9.56 2.52
CA ALA A 57 17.91 8.37 2.13
C ALA A 57 17.80 8.07 0.62
N GLY A 58 16.94 8.78 -0.11
CA GLY A 58 16.83 8.69 -1.57
C GLY A 58 15.99 7.52 -2.07
N TRP A 59 15.17 6.90 -1.21
CA TRP A 59 14.31 5.79 -1.62
C TRP A 59 13.24 6.26 -2.62
N PRO A 60 13.14 5.67 -3.81
CA PRO A 60 12.14 6.06 -4.81
C PRO A 60 10.76 5.46 -4.48
N LEU A 61 10.09 6.03 -3.48
CA LEU A 61 8.84 5.52 -2.90
C LEU A 61 7.61 6.29 -3.37
N PHE A 62 6.47 5.62 -3.35
CA PHE A 62 5.15 6.24 -3.38
C PHE A 62 4.14 5.35 -2.68
N VAL A 63 3.01 5.93 -2.29
CA VAL A 63 1.87 5.19 -1.75
C VAL A 63 0.69 5.26 -2.70
N GLN A 64 -0.04 4.15 -2.77
CA GLN A 64 -1.35 4.10 -3.40
C GLN A 64 -2.40 3.73 -2.36
N GLY A 65 -3.51 4.47 -2.36
CA GLY A 65 -4.69 4.14 -1.59
C GLY A 65 -5.83 3.70 -2.49
N ARG A 66 -6.63 2.74 -2.02
CA ARG A 66 -7.87 2.31 -2.68
C ARG A 66 -8.96 2.08 -1.65
N TYR A 67 -10.11 2.69 -1.85
CA TYR A 67 -11.27 2.56 -0.96
C TYR A 67 -12.52 2.22 -1.76
N ASN A 68 -13.18 1.11 -1.43
CA ASN A 68 -14.46 0.73 -2.02
C ASN A 68 -15.54 0.74 -0.93
N PRO A 69 -16.41 1.76 -0.88
CA PRO A 69 -17.47 1.84 0.12
C PRO A 69 -18.53 0.74 0.01
N LEU A 70 -18.81 0.22 -1.20
CA LEU A 70 -19.80 -0.84 -1.39
C LEU A 70 -19.31 -2.19 -0.87
N ALA A 71 -18.07 -2.55 -1.22
CA ALA A 71 -17.44 -3.78 -0.75
C ALA A 71 -16.92 -3.66 0.69
N ARG A 72 -16.94 -2.45 1.26
CA ARG A 72 -16.36 -2.13 2.58
C ARG A 72 -14.89 -2.56 2.67
N THR A 73 -14.11 -2.28 1.63
CA THR A 73 -12.68 -2.60 1.59
C THR A 73 -11.82 -1.35 1.53
N LEU A 74 -10.69 -1.35 2.23
CA LEU A 74 -9.70 -0.27 2.19
C LEU A 74 -8.29 -0.86 2.12
N THR A 75 -7.49 -0.33 1.20
CA THR A 75 -6.12 -0.75 0.97
C THR A 75 -5.20 0.47 0.95
N TYR A 76 -4.10 0.41 1.68
CA TYR A 76 -2.95 1.30 1.53
C TYR A 76 -1.70 0.49 1.24
N VAL A 77 -0.96 0.82 0.18
CA VAL A 77 0.27 0.11 -0.19
C VAL A 77 1.43 1.07 -0.36
N LEU A 78 2.55 0.75 0.29
CA LEU A 78 3.84 1.38 0.06
C LEU A 78 4.55 0.63 -1.08
N ILE A 79 4.97 1.38 -2.09
CA ILE A 79 5.57 0.85 -3.31
C ILE A 79 6.96 1.45 -3.49
N LEU A 80 7.95 0.59 -3.65
CA LEU A 80 9.29 0.94 -4.12
C LEU A 80 9.33 0.80 -5.63
N LYS A 81 9.70 1.86 -6.37
CA LYS A 81 9.66 1.85 -7.84
C LYS A 81 10.45 0.70 -8.48
N THR A 82 11.50 0.21 -7.82
CA THR A 82 12.36 -0.88 -8.32
C THR A 82 11.86 -2.28 -7.94
N ALA A 83 10.99 -2.42 -6.94
CA ALA A 83 10.59 -3.72 -6.38
C ALA A 83 9.07 -3.97 -6.37
N GLY A 84 8.24 -2.94 -6.60
CA GLY A 84 6.79 -3.04 -6.48
C GLY A 84 6.31 -2.85 -5.04
N ARG A 85 5.23 -3.54 -4.67
CA ARG A 85 4.65 -3.52 -3.31
C ARG A 85 5.65 -4.09 -2.31
N ILE A 86 5.96 -3.32 -1.28
CA ILE A 86 6.89 -3.73 -0.21
C ILE A 86 6.22 -3.76 1.17
N TYR A 87 5.08 -3.12 1.31
CA TYR A 87 4.32 -3.10 2.56
C TYR A 87 2.89 -2.66 2.25
N GLY A 88 1.92 -3.18 3.00
CA GLY A 88 0.52 -2.84 2.76
C GLY A 88 -0.36 -3.06 3.97
N LEU A 89 -1.50 -2.40 3.99
CA LEU A 89 -2.57 -2.55 4.95
C LEU A 89 -3.87 -2.77 4.20
N ASP A 90 -4.57 -3.84 4.54
CA ASP A 90 -5.84 -4.24 3.94
C ASP A 90 -6.89 -4.42 5.04
N LEU A 91 -8.07 -3.83 4.83
CA LEU A 91 -9.26 -3.93 5.68
C LEU A 91 -10.45 -4.43 4.85
N GLY A 92 -11.28 -5.27 5.46
CA GLY A 92 -12.54 -5.78 4.89
C GLY A 92 -12.39 -6.98 3.97
N LYS A 93 -11.21 -7.61 3.94
CA LYS A 93 -10.96 -8.81 3.14
C LYS A 93 -10.04 -9.76 3.89
N ASP A 94 -10.40 -11.03 3.95
CA ASP A 94 -9.55 -12.07 4.51
C ASP A 94 -8.29 -12.34 3.67
N HIS A 95 -7.23 -12.80 4.34
CA HIS A 95 -5.98 -13.18 3.68
C HIS A 95 -5.52 -14.57 4.11
N HIS A 96 -4.88 -15.27 3.18
CA HIS A 96 -4.23 -16.55 3.45
C HIS A 96 -2.73 -16.38 3.25
N ASN A 97 -1.96 -16.64 4.30
CA ASN A 97 -0.51 -16.64 4.19
C ASN A 97 -0.03 -17.84 3.34
N PRO A 98 1.19 -17.79 2.79
CA PRO A 98 1.78 -18.89 2.03
C PRO A 98 1.84 -20.22 2.79
N GLN A 99 1.86 -20.17 4.14
CA GLN A 99 1.81 -21.33 5.03
C GLN A 99 0.39 -21.83 5.31
N CYS A 100 -0.61 -21.32 4.57
CA CYS A 100 -2.03 -21.67 4.64
C CYS A 100 -2.72 -21.36 5.96
N ASN A 101 -2.16 -20.48 6.81
CA ASN A 101 -2.89 -19.93 7.94
C ASN A 101 -3.73 -18.71 7.51
N GLN A 102 -4.93 -18.61 8.07
CA GLN A 102 -5.85 -17.49 7.86
C GLN A 102 -5.39 -16.28 8.65
N ILE A 103 -5.37 -15.11 8.02
CA ILE A 103 -5.35 -13.80 8.66
C ILE A 103 -6.70 -13.14 8.37
N GLY A 104 -7.35 -12.62 9.41
CA GLY A 104 -8.69 -12.03 9.28
C GLY A 104 -8.74 -10.79 8.39
N GLU A 105 -9.92 -10.18 8.33
CA GLU A 105 -10.23 -9.07 7.42
C GLU A 105 -9.35 -7.82 7.56
N LYS A 106 -8.62 -7.68 8.66
CA LYS A 106 -7.70 -6.58 8.94
C LYS A 106 -6.29 -7.16 9.06
N HIS A 107 -5.43 -6.86 8.11
CA HIS A 107 -4.09 -7.40 8.05
C HIS A 107 -3.10 -6.46 7.39
N LYS A 108 -1.82 -6.63 7.74
CA LYS A 108 -0.70 -5.91 7.13
C LYS A 108 0.21 -6.86 6.41
N HIS A 109 0.54 -6.52 5.17
CA HIS A 109 1.51 -7.22 4.35
C HIS A 109 2.91 -6.72 4.66
N THR A 110 3.85 -7.66 4.83
CA THR A 110 5.28 -7.36 4.99
C THR A 110 6.06 -8.00 3.87
N TRP A 111 7.21 -7.41 3.53
CA TRP A 111 8.08 -7.95 2.50
C TRP A 111 9.09 -8.95 3.08
N SER A 112 9.29 -10.07 2.39
CA SER A 112 10.41 -10.99 2.59
C SER A 112 10.98 -11.47 1.25
N GLU A 113 12.24 -11.93 1.21
CA GLU A 113 12.87 -12.34 -0.06
C GLU A 113 12.16 -13.56 -0.66
N GLN A 114 11.67 -14.45 0.20
CA GLN A 114 11.02 -15.69 -0.18
C GLN A 114 9.59 -15.46 -0.70
N HIS A 115 8.84 -14.55 -0.08
CA HIS A 115 7.40 -14.42 -0.30
C HIS A 115 6.96 -13.06 -0.85
N ARG A 116 7.88 -12.09 -0.97
CA ARG A 116 7.58 -10.68 -1.29
C ARG A 116 6.52 -10.18 -0.31
N ASP A 117 5.48 -9.50 -0.78
CA ASP A 117 4.40 -8.96 0.06
C ASP A 117 3.30 -9.99 0.40
N LYS A 118 3.52 -11.29 0.22
CA LYS A 118 2.46 -12.30 0.44
C LYS A 118 2.26 -12.67 1.91
N GLU A 119 3.22 -12.38 2.77
CA GLU A 119 3.09 -12.65 4.21
C GLU A 119 2.38 -11.49 4.89
N ALA A 120 1.37 -11.82 5.70
CA ALA A 120 0.63 -10.84 6.46
C ALA A 120 0.49 -11.20 7.94
N TYR A 121 0.25 -10.18 8.76
CA TYR A 121 0.00 -10.28 10.19
C TYR A 121 -1.20 -9.43 10.59
N GLU A 122 -1.85 -9.77 11.71
CA GLU A 122 -2.93 -8.96 12.27
C GLU A 122 -2.33 -7.74 13.01
N PRO A 123 -2.72 -6.50 12.64
CA PRO A 123 -2.23 -5.31 13.31
C PRO A 123 -3.03 -4.99 14.58
N GLY A 124 -2.34 -4.91 15.72
CA GLY A 124 -2.91 -4.44 16.98
C GLY A 124 -3.06 -2.92 17.08
N ASP A 125 -2.32 -2.17 16.26
CA ASP A 125 -2.25 -0.71 16.24
C ASP A 125 -3.27 -0.04 15.30
N ILE A 126 -3.88 -0.80 14.38
CA ILE A 126 -4.96 -0.32 13.53
C ILE A 126 -6.29 -0.49 14.27
N THR A 127 -6.83 0.62 14.78
CA THR A 127 -8.05 0.65 15.60
C THR A 127 -9.23 1.28 14.88
N ALA A 128 -8.98 2.05 13.81
CA ALA A 128 -10.02 2.69 13.04
C ALA A 128 -10.78 1.68 12.15
N GLN A 129 -12.03 2.02 11.85
CA GLN A 129 -12.89 1.21 10.99
C GLN A 129 -12.62 1.50 9.53
N VAL A 130 -12.97 0.55 8.66
CA VAL A 130 -12.86 0.69 7.19
C VAL A 130 -13.66 1.88 6.64
N SER A 131 -14.70 2.32 7.35
CA SER A 131 -15.52 3.50 7.03
C SER A 131 -14.84 4.84 7.35
N ASP A 132 -13.70 4.83 8.05
CA ASP A 132 -12.89 6.02 8.33
C ASP A 132 -11.49 5.92 7.68
N PRO A 133 -11.42 6.04 6.34
CA PRO A 133 -10.15 5.91 5.64
C PRO A 133 -9.13 6.96 6.06
N VAL A 134 -9.57 8.14 6.54
CA VAL A 134 -8.67 9.21 6.96
C VAL A 134 -7.97 8.85 8.27
N GLU A 135 -8.68 8.29 9.24
CA GLU A 135 -8.06 7.83 10.48
C GLU A 135 -7.16 6.60 10.23
N VAL A 136 -7.60 5.63 9.43
CA VAL A 136 -6.77 4.46 9.06
C VAL A 136 -5.48 4.91 8.36
N TRP A 137 -5.54 5.97 7.54
CA TRP A 137 -4.36 6.55 6.88
C TRP A 137 -3.32 7.08 7.87
N GLN A 138 -3.75 7.77 8.92
CA GLN A 138 -2.84 8.28 9.94
C GLN A 138 -2.14 7.15 10.68
N GLN A 139 -2.87 6.06 10.97
CA GLN A 139 -2.33 4.88 11.63
C GLN A 139 -1.33 4.13 10.73
N PHE A 140 -1.65 3.99 9.44
CA PHE A 140 -0.73 3.46 8.43
C PHE A 140 0.56 4.29 8.33
N CYS A 141 0.45 5.61 8.23
CA CYS A 141 1.60 6.52 8.17
C CYS A 141 2.51 6.39 9.40
N LYS A 142 1.91 6.27 10.59
CA LYS A 142 2.65 6.13 11.85
C LYS A 142 3.56 4.91 11.86
N GLU A 143 3.05 3.73 11.53
CA GLU A 143 3.88 2.52 11.52
C GLU A 143 4.90 2.57 10.36
N ALA A 144 4.46 2.98 9.17
CA ALA A 144 5.31 3.11 8.01
C ALA A 144 6.40 4.19 8.16
N GLY A 145 6.33 5.05 9.20
CA GLY A 145 7.29 6.13 9.41
C GLY A 145 7.19 7.23 8.35
N ILE A 146 5.98 7.48 7.85
CA ILE A 146 5.70 8.51 6.85
C ILE A 146 5.13 9.72 7.59
N GLU A 147 5.78 10.87 7.45
CA GLU A 147 5.20 12.15 7.81
C GLU A 147 4.35 12.66 6.63
N HIS A 148 3.11 13.06 6.89
CA HIS A 148 2.24 13.65 5.86
C HIS A 148 1.99 15.10 6.22
N ASP A 149 2.71 16.02 5.57
CA ASP A 149 2.52 17.46 5.73
C ASP A 149 1.35 17.94 4.86
N GLY A 150 0.16 17.58 5.30
CA GLY A 150 -1.07 17.85 4.60
C GLY A 150 -2.24 17.08 5.19
N LYS A 151 -3.31 16.93 4.42
CA LYS A 151 -4.49 16.17 4.82
C LYS A 151 -4.89 15.22 3.71
N LEU A 152 -5.19 13.98 4.09
CA LEU A 152 -5.98 13.09 3.23
C LEU A 152 -7.43 13.57 3.33
N ARG A 153 -7.98 14.04 2.23
CA ARG A 153 -9.39 14.42 2.18
C ARG A 153 -10.26 13.17 2.30
N LYS A 154 -11.47 13.32 2.85
CA LYS A 154 -12.45 12.25 2.85
C LYS A 154 -12.78 11.88 1.39
N PRO A 155 -12.97 10.59 1.08
CA PRO A 155 -13.47 10.21 -0.24
C PRO A 155 -14.84 10.87 -0.45
N PRO A 156 -15.17 11.28 -1.69
CA PRO A 156 -16.50 11.78 -1.99
C PRO A 156 -17.57 10.76 -1.58
N PRO A 157 -18.73 11.21 -1.09
CA PRO A 157 -19.83 10.30 -0.80
C PRO A 157 -20.27 9.64 -2.10
N MET A 158 -20.47 8.32 -2.05
CA MET A 158 -21.01 7.60 -3.20
C MET A 158 -22.48 7.99 -3.39
N GLN A 159 -22.79 8.63 -4.52
CA GLN A 159 -24.18 8.83 -4.93
C GLN A 159 -24.68 7.49 -5.47
N MET A 160 -25.59 6.84 -4.74
CA MET A 160 -26.39 5.77 -5.33
C MET A 160 -27.34 6.44 -6.32
N GLU A 161 -27.21 6.14 -7.62
CA GLU A 161 -28.24 6.52 -8.58
C GLU A 161 -29.56 5.91 -8.11
N MET A 162 -30.54 6.77 -7.81
CA MET A 162 -31.93 6.34 -7.62
C MET A 162 -32.41 5.86 -8.98
N PHE A 163 -32.51 4.55 -9.16
CA PHE A 163 -33.33 4.00 -10.23
C PHE A 163 -34.78 4.23 -9.83
N ASP A 164 -35.45 5.20 -10.47
CA ASP A 164 -36.89 5.31 -10.40
C ASP A 164 -37.48 4.05 -11.08
N GLU A 165 -38.12 3.19 -10.28
CA GLU A 165 -38.94 2.09 -10.79
C GLU A 165 -40.11 2.69 -11.60
N TYR A 166 -40.12 2.47 -12.91
CA TYR A 166 -41.27 2.71 -13.79
C TYR A 166 -42.27 1.56 -13.71
#